data_AF-A0A6L9L7S8-F1
#
_entry.id   AF-A0A6L9L7S8-F1
#
_cell.length_a   1.000
_cell.length_b   1.000
_cell.length_c   1.000
_cell.angle_alpha   90.00
_cell.angle_beta   90.00
_cell.angle_gamma   90.00
#
_symmetry.space_group_name_H-M   'P 1'
#
loop_
_entity.id
_entity.type
_entity.pdbx_description
1 polymer ?
#
loop_
_entity_poly.entity_id
_entity_poly.type
_entity_poly.pdbx_seq_one_letter_code
_entity_poly.pdbx_strand_id
1 'polypeptide(L)' 'METVVRKPLTNLQLELLKTFSHQLEETELLEVKKILAEFFAKRAVEQANAAWDQKGWTDEDVDRLLETKMRKNSKEK' A
#
# COMPACT_ATOMS: atom_id res chain seq x y z
N MET A 1 -16.73 -3.61 -25.15
CA MET A 1 -15.82 -2.51 -25.53
C MET A 1 -15.25 -1.94 -24.25
N GLU A 2 -13.96 -2.17 -23.98
CA GLU A 2 -13.30 -1.58 -22.81
C GLU A 2 -13.10 -0.08 -23.03
N THR A 3 -13.64 0.74 -22.14
CA THR A 3 -13.46 2.18 -22.18
C THR A 3 -12.05 2.50 -21.65
N VAL A 4 -11.13 2.83 -22.55
CA VAL A 4 -9.80 3.34 -22.18
C VAL A 4 -9.97 4.73 -21.59
N VAL A 5 -10.11 4.82 -20.27
CA VAL A 5 -10.07 6.10 -19.55
C VAL A 5 -8.62 6.59 -19.60
N ARG A 6 -8.36 7.59 -20.45
CA ARG A 6 -7.06 8.27 -20.52
C ARG A 6 -6.87 9.15 -19.28
N LYS A 7 -6.52 8.54 -18.15
CA LYS A 7 -6.02 9.29 -16.99
C LYS A 7 -4.61 9.80 -17.33
N PRO A 8 -4.31 11.09 -17.12
CA PRO A 8 -2.95 11.58 -17.22
C PRO A 8 -2.06 10.81 -16.23
N LEU A 9 -0.83 10.52 -16.66
CA LEU A 9 0.16 9.84 -15.83
C LEU A 9 0.47 10.67 -14.58
N THR A 10 0.69 9.99 -13.45
CA THR A 10 1.15 10.64 -12.23
C THR A 10 2.59 11.15 -12.41
N ASN A 11 3.00 12.07 -11.55
CA ASN A 11 4.38 12.54 -11.49
C ASN A 11 5.39 11.38 -11.35
N LEU A 12 5.11 10.42 -10.46
CA LEU A 12 5.98 9.24 -10.28
C LEU A 12 6.07 8.41 -11.57
N GLN A 13 4.95 8.17 -12.24
CA GLN A 13 4.93 7.44 -13.51
C GLN A 13 5.75 8.16 -14.59
N LEU A 14 5.66 9.49 -14.67
CA LEU A 14 6.44 10.29 -15.61
C LEU A 14 7.94 10.25 -15.32
N GLU A 15 8.36 10.32 -14.05
CA GLU A 15 9.77 10.23 -13.68
C GLU A 15 10.33 8.82 -13.97
N LEU A 16 9.59 7.76 -13.65
CA LEU A 16 10.02 6.39 -13.99
C LEU A 16 10.22 6.23 -15.50
N LEU A 17 9.33 6.78 -16.33
CA LEU A 17 9.47 6.75 -17.80
C LEU A 17 10.71 7.51 -18.30
N LYS A 18 11.11 8.61 -17.63
CA LYS A 18 12.35 9.33 -17.97
C LYS A 18 13.59 8.50 -17.61
N THR A 19 13.53 7.72 -16.53
CA THR A 19 14.65 6.91 -16.05
C THR A 19 14.81 5.61 -16.85
N PHE A 20 13.71 4.94 -17.22
CA PHE A 20 13.73 3.65 -17.92
C PHE A 20 13.64 3.81 -19.44
N SER A 21 14.60 4.52 -20.02
CA SER A 21 14.74 4.59 -21.49
C SER A 21 15.16 3.26 -22.13
N HIS A 22 15.61 2.29 -21.32
CA HIS A 22 16.05 0.97 -21.74
C HIS A 22 15.10 -0.11 -21.22
N GLN A 23 14.88 -1.12 -22.05
CA GLN A 23 14.05 -2.28 -21.71
C GLN A 23 14.77 -3.08 -20.61
N LEU A 24 14.15 -3.19 -19.44
CA LEU A 24 14.61 -4.06 -18.37
C LEU A 24 14.23 -5.51 -18.66
N GLU A 25 15.10 -6.43 -18.27
CA GLU A 25 14.76 -7.85 -18.21
C GLU A 25 13.72 -8.09 -17.09
N GLU A 26 12.95 -9.18 -17.17
CA GLU A 26 11.86 -9.45 -16.24
C GLU A 26 12.31 -9.48 -14.77
N THR A 27 13.52 -9.99 -14.52
CA THR A 27 14.13 -10.05 -13.18
C THR A 27 14.39 -8.67 -12.60
N GLU A 28 14.92 -7.74 -13.39
CA GLU A 28 15.20 -6.36 -12.95
C GLU A 28 13.90 -5.60 -12.71
N LEU A 29 12.88 -5.82 -13.56
CA LEU A 29 11.56 -5.25 -13.35
C LEU A 29 10.93 -5.74 -12.03
N LEU A 30 11.13 -7.01 -11.68
CA LEU A 30 10.65 -7.56 -10.40
C LEU A 30 11.37 -6.91 -9.21
N GLU A 31 12.67 -6.67 -9.31
CA GLU A 31 13.44 -5.95 -8.28
C GLU A 31 12.94 -4.52 -8.09
N VAL A 32 12.69 -3.78 -9.16
CA VAL A 32 12.10 -2.43 -9.07
C VAL A 32 10.73 -2.46 -8.39
N LYS A 33 9.87 -3.44 -8.73
CA LYS A 33 8.58 -3.63 -8.05
C LYS A 33 8.74 -3.90 -6.55
N LYS A 34 9.74 -4.70 -6.18
CA LYS A 34 10.04 -5.01 -4.78
C LYS A 34 10.47 -3.76 -4.01
N ILE A 35 11.37 -2.95 -4.57
CA ILE A 35 11.81 -1.68 -3.96
C ILE A 35 10.61 -0.74 -3.73
N LEU A 36 9.74 -0.60 -4.73
CA LEU A 36 8.52 0.21 -4.60
C LEU A 36 7.59 -0.34 -3.51
N ALA A 37 7.38 -1.65 -3.47
CA ALA A 37 6.54 -2.29 -2.46
C ALA A 37 7.09 -2.07 -1.03
N GLU A 38 8.40 -2.23 -0.85
CA GLU A 38 9.07 -1.99 0.43
C GLU A 38 8.95 -0.53 0.87
N PHE A 39 9.12 0.44 -0.06
CA PHE A 39 8.95 1.85 0.23
C PHE A 39 7.55 2.17 0.75
N PHE A 40 6.50 1.69 0.07
CA PHE A 40 5.12 1.94 0.50
C PHE A 40 4.77 1.19 1.77
N ALA A 41 5.25 -0.05 1.95
CA ALA A 41 5.03 -0.82 3.17
C ALA A 41 5.63 -0.12 4.40
N LYS A 42 6.89 0.34 4.30
CA LYS A 42 7.56 1.09 5.36
C LYS A 42 6.77 2.35 5.73
N ARG A 43 6.36 3.12 4.73
CA ARG A 43 5.59 4.36 4.95
C ARG A 43 4.20 4.10 5.55
N ALA A 44 3.58 2.96 5.22
CA ALA A 44 2.30 2.56 5.80
C ALA A 44 2.45 2.21 7.29
N VAL A 45 3.50 1.47 7.65
CA VAL A 45 3.82 1.14 9.04
C VAL A 45 4.13 2.41 9.85
N GLU A 46 4.96 3.31 9.31
CA GLU A 46 5.28 4.58 9.97
C GLU A 46 4.02 5.42 10.25
N GLN A 47 3.10 5.49 9.28
CA GLN A 47 1.83 6.20 9.46
C GLN A 47 0.91 5.51 10.48
N ALA A 48 0.88 4.17 10.50
CA ALA A 48 0.12 3.42 11.48
C ALA A 48 0.64 3.68 12.90
N ASN A 49 1.97 3.66 13.08
CA ASN A 49 2.61 3.98 14.37
C ASN A 49 2.33 5.44 14.79
N ALA A 50 2.45 6.40 13.86
CA ALA A 50 2.15 7.80 14.18
C ALA A 50 0.68 8.01 14.59
N ALA A 51 -0.26 7.31 13.94
CA ALA A 51 -1.67 7.34 14.31
C ALA A 51 -1.94 6.65 15.66
N TRP A 52 -1.20 5.58 15.96
CA TRP A 52 -1.21 4.87 17.23
C TRP A 52 -0.79 5.80 18.37
N ASP A 53 0.37 6.44 18.23
CA ASP A 53 0.94 7.35 19.22
C ASP A 53 0.05 8.58 19.44
N GLN A 54 -0.46 9.19 18.35
CA GLN A 54 -1.33 10.37 18.44
C GLN A 54 -2.62 10.10 19.22
N LYS A 55 -3.17 8.89 19.09
CA LYS A 55 -4.41 8.51 19.78
C LYS A 55 -4.16 7.98 21.19
N GLY A 56 -2.89 7.83 21.59
CA GLY A 56 -2.50 7.27 22.88
C GLY A 56 -3.00 5.84 23.05
N TRP A 57 -3.06 5.07 21.96
CA TRP A 57 -3.61 3.72 22.00
C TRP A 57 -2.74 2.80 22.85
N THR A 58 -3.39 2.02 23.73
CA THR A 58 -2.74 1.01 24.56
C THR A 58 -2.98 -0.40 24.02
N ASP A 59 -2.33 -1.40 24.61
CA ASP A 59 -2.58 -2.80 24.25
C ASP A 59 -4.06 -3.18 24.46
N GLU A 60 -4.75 -2.56 25.44
CA GLU A 60 -6.20 -2.75 25.62
C GLU A 60 -7.03 -2.19 24.45
N ASP A 61 -6.53 -1.17 23.75
CA ASP A 61 -7.16 -0.65 22.53
C ASP A 61 -6.99 -1.61 21.35
N VAL A 62 -5.85 -2.32 21.26
CA VAL A 62 -5.66 -3.42 20.30
C VAL A 62 -6.71 -4.49 20.57
N ASP A 63 -6.83 -4.94 21.82
CA ASP A 63 -7.73 -6.02 22.22
C ASP A 63 -9.19 -5.63 21.92
N ARG A 64 -9.58 -4.41 22.24
CA ARG A 64 -10.89 -3.86 21.88
C ARG A 64 -11.11 -3.82 20.36
N LEU A 65 -10.11 -3.49 19.56
CA LEU A 65 -10.20 -3.49 18.10
C LEU A 65 -10.33 -4.90 17.51
N LEU A 66 -9.64 -5.88 18.11
CA LEU A 66 -9.72 -7.30 17.74
C LEU A 66 -11.08 -7.91 18.11
N GLU A 67 -11.64 -7.51 19.26
CA GLU A 67 -12.93 -7.97 19.77
C GLU A 67 -14.13 -7.37 19.03
N THR A 68 -14.01 -6.13 18.54
CA THR A 68 -15.10 -5.40 17.85
C THR A 68 -15.46 -5.95 16.46
N LYS A 69 -14.86 -7.07 16.03
CA LYS A 69 -15.35 -7.93 14.93
C LYS A 69 -15.91 -7.18 13.72
N MET A 70 -15.20 -6.21 13.15
CA MET A 70 -15.50 -5.82 11.75
C MET A 70 -15.19 -6.96 10.76
N ARG A 71 -14.52 -8.04 11.21
CA ARG A 71 -14.14 -9.21 10.40
C ARG A 71 -15.01 -10.44 10.56
N LYS A 72 -16.09 -10.42 11.37
CA LYS A 72 -16.92 -11.62 11.60
C LYS A 72 -18.42 -11.34 11.51
N ASN A 73 -18.88 -11.04 10.30
CA ASN A 73 -20.18 -11.51 9.82
C ASN A 73 -19.96 -12.68 8.86
N SER A 74 -19.55 -13.82 9.42
CA SER A 74 -19.74 -15.12 8.80
C SER A 74 -20.28 -16.02 9.90
N LYS A 75 -21.61 -16.00 10.03
CA LYS A 75 -22.50 -17.14 10.32
C LYS A 75 -23.94 -16.63 10.39
N GLU A 76 -24.66 -16.75 9.29
CA GLU A 76 -26.12 -16.87 9.18
C GLU A 76 -26.35 -17.16 7.68
N LYS A 77 -26.74 -18.34 7.20
CA LYS A 77 -27.46 -19.49 7.75
C LYS A 77 -27.02 -20.73 6.97
#